data_AF-A0A1F4G2D1-F1
#
_entry.id   AF-A0A1F4G2D1-F1
#
_cell.length_a   1.000
_cell.length_b   1.000
_cell.length_c   1.000
_cell.angle_alpha   90.00
_cell.angle_beta   90.00
_cell.angle_gamma   90.00
#
_symmetry.space_group_name_H-M   'P 1'
#
loop_
_entity.id
_entity.type
_entity.pdbx_description
1 polymer ?
#
loop_
_entity_poly.entity_id
_entity_poly.type
_entity_poly.pdbx_seq_one_letter_code
_entity_poly.pdbx_strand_id
1 'polypeptide(L)'
;MFKEQNMHPLVRCLIAAAFAFGFAPPAWAQAWPVKPIRLIVNFPPGGGPDVIARTYAPQLGEALGQTVVVENRAGAAGNIGLEAAAKSAPAGTPREIVTRLNREISRIMQTAEARAALAAIATEAVTASPEEFAAHQRRDRERFGAVVREANIRAD
;
A
#
# COMPACT_ATOMS: atom_id res chain seq x y z
N MET A 1 28.93 27.03 64.47
CA MET A 1 29.00 28.33 63.77
C MET A 1 28.53 28.09 62.33
N PHE A 2 27.38 28.68 61.97
CA PHE A 2 26.75 28.80 60.63
C PHE A 2 26.48 27.53 59.81
N LYS A 3 25.29 26.91 59.95
CA LYS A 3 24.03 27.12 59.18
C LYS A 3 24.03 26.46 57.80
N GLU A 4 23.36 25.30 57.75
CA GLU A 4 22.69 24.74 56.57
C GLU A 4 21.92 25.85 55.85
N GLN A 5 22.34 26.21 54.63
CA GLN A 5 21.56 27.06 53.74
C GLN A 5 20.79 26.16 52.77
N ASN A 6 19.49 26.08 53.07
CA ASN A 6 18.41 25.54 52.27
C ASN A 6 18.60 25.76 50.76
N MET A 7 18.89 24.68 50.06
CA MET A 7 18.71 24.60 48.62
C MET A 7 17.21 24.69 48.32
N HIS A 8 16.76 25.83 47.80
CA HIS A 8 15.36 26.13 47.50
C HIS A 8 14.72 25.04 46.60
N PRO A 9 13.47 24.61 46.88
CA PRO A 9 12.78 23.59 46.08
C PRO A 9 12.60 23.98 44.60
N LEU A 10 12.68 25.28 44.29
CA LEU A 10 12.64 25.83 42.93
C LEU A 10 13.85 25.44 42.08
N VAL A 11 15.04 25.25 42.68
CA VAL A 11 16.26 24.85 41.94
C VAL A 11 16.19 23.37 41.54
N ARG A 12 15.48 22.53 42.30
CA ARG A 12 15.20 21.13 41.94
C ARG A 12 14.21 21.00 40.77
N CYS A 13 13.25 21.91 40.64
CA CYS A 13 12.34 21.92 39.49
C CYS A 13 12.99 22.34 38.17
N LEU A 14 14.01 23.22 38.20
CA LEU A 14 14.66 23.70 36.97
C LEU A 14 15.60 22.67 36.33
N ILE A 15 16.19 21.76 37.12
CA ILE A 15 17.05 20.69 36.57
C ILE A 15 16.19 19.54 36.00
N ALA A 16 15.00 19.29 36.55
CA ALA A 16 14.07 18.30 36.01
C ALA A 16 13.38 18.74 34.71
N ALA A 17 13.21 20.05 34.49
CA ALA A 17 12.61 20.59 33.26
C ALA A 17 13.57 20.60 32.06
N ALA A 18 14.88 20.61 32.28
CA ALA A 18 15.88 20.62 31.21
C ALA A 18 16.09 19.24 30.55
N PHE A 19 15.67 18.14 31.20
CA PHE A 19 15.79 16.80 30.63
C PHE A 19 14.59 16.35 29.79
N ALA A 20 13.49 17.11 29.82
CA ALA A 20 12.26 16.75 29.10
C ALA A 20 12.19 17.33 27.67
N PHE A 21 13.14 18.17 27.26
CA PHE A 21 13.16 18.77 25.93
C PHE A 21 14.12 18.02 25.00
N GLY A 22 13.57 17.03 24.30
CA GLY A 22 13.90 16.87 22.89
C GLY A 22 14.97 15.85 22.51
N PHE A 23 14.98 14.66 23.11
CA PHE A 23 15.42 13.48 22.36
C PHE A 23 14.21 12.91 21.62
N ALA A 24 13.72 13.64 20.61
CA ALA A 24 12.86 13.03 19.61
C ALA A 24 13.76 12.05 18.85
N PRO A 25 13.53 10.73 18.91
CA PRO A 25 14.28 9.82 18.07
C PRO A 25 14.10 10.32 16.63
N PRO A 26 15.18 10.40 15.82
CA PRO A 26 15.03 10.73 14.42
C PRO A 26 13.94 9.83 13.87
N ALA A 27 12.95 10.42 13.21
CA ALA A 27 11.94 9.67 12.49
C ALA A 27 12.67 8.91 11.38
N TRP A 28 13.22 7.74 11.70
CA TRP A 28 13.75 6.81 10.73
C TRP A 28 12.57 6.43 9.86
N ALA A 29 12.69 6.73 8.57
CA ALA A 29 11.77 6.21 7.58
C ALA A 29 11.60 4.72 7.84
N GLN A 30 10.42 4.32 8.32
CA GLN A 30 10.18 2.97 8.77
C GLN A 30 10.27 2.07 7.54
N ALA A 31 11.15 1.06 7.57
CA ALA A 31 11.44 0.24 6.41
C ALA A 31 10.16 -0.46 5.94
N TRP A 32 9.70 -0.13 4.74
CA TRP A 32 8.52 -0.73 4.15
C TRP A 32 8.87 -2.07 3.48
N PRO A 33 8.04 -3.12 3.63
CA PRO A 33 6.77 -3.15 4.37
C PRO A 33 7.00 -3.51 5.86
N VAL A 34 6.25 -2.85 6.76
CA VAL A 34 6.31 -3.10 8.22
C VAL A 34 5.26 -4.12 8.68
N LYS A 35 4.16 -4.22 7.93
CA LYS A 35 3.02 -5.10 8.22
C LYS A 35 2.87 -6.12 7.09
N PRO A 36 2.21 -7.27 7.35
CA PRO A 36 1.79 -8.18 6.30
C PRO A 36 1.07 -7.44 5.17
N ILE A 37 1.40 -7.81 3.93
CA ILE A 37 0.83 -7.22 2.72
C ILE A 37 -0.53 -7.87 2.49
N ARG A 38 -1.56 -7.06 2.26
CA ARG A 38 -2.90 -7.55 1.90
C ARG A 38 -3.06 -7.47 0.40
N LEU A 39 -3.19 -8.62 -0.25
CA LEU A 39 -3.53 -8.73 -1.67
C LEU A 39 -5.04 -8.82 -1.79
N ILE A 40 -5.68 -7.70 -2.14
CA ILE A 40 -7.14 -7.60 -2.25
C ILE A 40 -7.60 -8.19 -3.58
N VAL A 41 -8.52 -9.16 -3.51
CA VAL A 41 -9.18 -9.77 -4.66
C VAL A 41 -10.65 -9.35 -4.62
N ASN A 42 -11.12 -8.57 -5.60
CA ASN A 42 -12.50 -8.10 -5.66
C ASN A 42 -13.50 -9.14 -6.21
N PHE A 43 -13.09 -10.41 -6.30
CA PHE A 43 -13.88 -11.55 -6.77
C PHE A 43 -14.15 -12.55 -5.64
N PRO A 44 -15.20 -13.39 -5.76
CA PRO A 44 -15.48 -14.46 -4.79
C PRO A 44 -14.29 -15.41 -4.61
N PRO A 45 -14.13 -16.00 -3.41
CA PRO A 45 -13.09 -17.00 -3.17
C PRO A 45 -13.28 -18.21 -4.10
N GLY A 46 -12.18 -18.80 -4.56
CA GLY A 46 -12.16 -19.92 -5.51
C GLY A 46 -12.39 -19.54 -6.98
N GLY A 47 -12.70 -18.27 -7.29
CA GLY A 47 -12.74 -17.78 -8.67
C GLY A 47 -11.34 -17.61 -9.28
N GLY A 48 -11.25 -17.52 -10.62
CA GLY A 48 -9.98 -17.39 -11.34
C GLY A 48 -9.00 -16.37 -10.75
N PRO A 49 -9.42 -15.11 -10.47
CA PRO A 49 -8.57 -14.11 -9.84
C PRO A 49 -8.08 -14.47 -8.43
N ASP A 50 -8.86 -15.23 -7.65
CA ASP A 50 -8.45 -15.71 -6.32
C ASP A 50 -7.38 -16.79 -6.41
N VAL A 51 -7.57 -17.75 -7.34
CA VAL A 51 -6.58 -18.80 -7.61
C VAL A 51 -5.25 -18.18 -8.03
N ILE A 52 -5.29 -17.22 -8.96
CA ILE A 52 -4.11 -16.49 -9.44
C ILE A 52 -3.42 -15.74 -8.29
N ALA A 53 -4.19 -15.02 -7.46
CA ALA A 53 -3.64 -14.30 -6.32
C ALA A 53 -2.93 -15.24 -5.32
N ARG A 54 -3.48 -16.44 -5.10
CA ARG A 54 -2.88 -17.46 -4.22
C ARG A 54 -1.63 -18.09 -4.83
N THR A 55 -1.55 -18.21 -6.15
CA THR A 55 -0.32 -18.62 -6.85
C THR A 55 0.80 -17.59 -6.67
N TYR A 56 0.48 -16.29 -6.65
CA TYR A 56 1.49 -15.22 -6.58
C TYR A 56 1.91 -14.84 -5.17
N ALA A 57 1.01 -14.99 -4.19
CA ALA A 57 1.24 -14.54 -2.82
C ALA A 57 2.54 -15.09 -2.19
N PRO A 58 2.90 -16.39 -2.34
CA PRO A 58 4.16 -16.91 -1.80
C PRO A 58 5.40 -16.24 -2.41
N GLN A 59 5.43 -16.10 -3.74
CA GLN A 59 6.57 -15.50 -4.46
C GLN A 59 6.74 -14.02 -4.12
N LEU A 60 5.63 -13.29 -4.01
CA LEU A 60 5.63 -11.90 -3.60
C LEU A 60 6.09 -11.75 -2.15
N GLY A 61 5.70 -12.69 -1.28
CA GLY A 61 6.12 -12.68 0.11
C GLY A 61 7.62 -12.96 0.29
N GLU A 62 8.17 -13.89 -0.48
CA GLU A 62 9.60 -14.17 -0.53
C GLU A 62 10.40 -12.94 -1.03
N ALA A 63 9.96 -12.32 -2.12
CA ALA A 63 10.65 -11.17 -2.71
C ALA A 63 10.60 -9.90 -1.81
N LEU A 64 9.52 -9.74 -1.05
CA LEU A 64 9.31 -8.56 -0.20
C LEU A 64 9.68 -8.80 1.27
N GLY A 65 9.97 -10.04 1.66
CA GLY A 65 10.31 -10.42 3.05
C GLY A 65 9.15 -10.26 4.03
N GLN A 66 7.91 -10.36 3.54
CA GLN A 66 6.70 -10.16 4.33
C GLN A 66 5.63 -11.16 3.95
N THR A 67 4.79 -11.56 4.91
CA THR A 67 3.64 -12.41 4.60
C THR A 67 2.65 -11.66 3.71
N VAL A 68 2.23 -12.29 2.61
CA VAL A 68 1.17 -11.79 1.75
C VAL A 68 -0.12 -12.56 2.05
N VAL A 69 -1.13 -11.84 2.50
CA VAL A 69 -2.46 -12.37 2.84
C VAL A 69 -3.43 -12.03 1.71
N VAL A 70 -4.02 -13.06 1.10
CA VAL A 70 -5.06 -12.88 0.07
C VAL A 70 -6.39 -12.61 0.76
N GLU A 71 -6.99 -11.45 0.50
CA GLU A 71 -8.30 -11.05 1.05
C GLU A 71 -9.34 -10.91 -0.08
N ASN A 72 -10.34 -11.80 -0.09
CA ASN A 72 -11.48 -11.67 -0.99
C ASN A 72 -12.47 -10.61 -0.46
N ARG A 73 -12.69 -9.55 -1.25
CA ARG A 73 -13.60 -8.42 -0.96
C ARG A 73 -14.61 -8.28 -2.10
N ALA A 74 -15.42 -9.30 -2.30
CA ALA A 74 -16.44 -9.35 -3.36
C ALA A 74 -17.71 -8.55 -2.98
N GLY A 75 -18.52 -8.23 -3.99
CA GLY A 75 -19.82 -7.56 -3.82
C GLY A 75 -19.88 -6.16 -4.45
N ALA A 76 -21.09 -5.62 -4.61
CA ALA A 76 -21.35 -4.32 -5.26
C ALA A 76 -20.61 -4.15 -6.61
N ALA A 77 -20.72 -5.15 -7.49
CA ALA A 77 -19.98 -5.20 -8.77
C ALA A 77 -18.45 -5.02 -8.65
N GLY A 78 -17.86 -5.34 -7.49
CA GLY A 78 -16.43 -5.21 -7.21
C GLY A 78 -16.04 -3.92 -6.48
N ASN A 79 -16.97 -2.99 -6.27
CA ASN A 79 -16.70 -1.69 -5.64
C ASN A 79 -16.18 -1.82 -4.20
N ILE A 80 -16.60 -2.85 -3.45
CA ILE A 80 -16.12 -3.10 -2.08
C ILE A 80 -14.61 -3.36 -2.06
N GLY A 81 -14.11 -4.15 -3.01
CA GLY A 81 -12.68 -4.44 -3.15
C GLY A 81 -11.89 -3.23 -3.63
N LEU A 82 -12.43 -2.48 -4.60
CA LEU A 82 -11.84 -1.24 -5.09
C LEU A 82 -11.70 -0.18 -3.98
N GLU A 83 -12.74 -0.01 -3.15
CA GLU A 83 -12.71 0.91 -2.02
C GLU A 83 -11.67 0.49 -0.97
N ALA A 84 -11.60 -0.81 -0.65
CA ALA A 84 -10.60 -1.34 0.27
C ALA A 84 -9.17 -1.12 -0.26
N ALA A 85 -8.97 -1.29 -1.57
CA ALA A 85 -7.68 -1.06 -2.23
C ALA A 85 -7.30 0.43 -2.24
N ALA A 86 -8.26 1.32 -2.53
CA ALA A 86 -8.03 2.77 -2.51
C ALA A 86 -7.58 3.27 -1.12
N LYS A 87 -8.05 2.63 -0.04
CA LYS A 87 -7.67 2.95 1.34
C LYS A 87 -6.40 2.25 1.84
N SER A 88 -5.76 1.42 1.01
CA SER A 88 -4.70 0.50 1.47
C SER A 88 -3.30 1.13 1.52
N ALA A 89 -3.02 2.14 0.69
CA ALA A 89 -1.74 2.84 0.65
C ALA A 89 -1.95 4.33 0.92
N PRO A 90 -1.21 4.95 1.84
CA PRO A 90 -1.27 6.39 2.05
C PRO A 90 -0.94 7.16 0.77
N ALA A 91 -1.67 8.24 0.52
CA ALA A 91 -1.28 9.22 -0.47
C ALA A 91 0.16 9.69 -0.15
N GLY A 92 1.03 9.70 -1.16
CA GLY A 92 2.44 10.03 -0.98
C GLY A 92 3.33 8.86 -0.53
N THR A 93 2.91 7.60 -0.74
CA THR A 93 3.83 6.45 -0.64
C THR A 93 5.11 6.73 -1.45
N PRO A 94 6.32 6.64 -0.84
CA PRO A 94 7.57 6.94 -1.51
C PRO A 94 7.72 6.23 -2.85
N ARG A 95 8.22 6.94 -3.86
CA ARG A 95 8.32 6.43 -5.24
C ARG A 95 9.18 5.17 -5.30
N GLU A 96 10.22 5.10 -4.49
CA GLU A 96 11.12 3.96 -4.39
C GLU A 96 10.39 2.68 -3.99
N ILE A 97 9.41 2.78 -3.09
CA ILE A 97 8.56 1.66 -2.67
C ILE A 97 7.67 1.21 -3.83
N VAL A 98 7.04 2.16 -4.53
CA VAL A 98 6.18 1.88 -5.69
C VAL A 98 6.99 1.21 -6.80
N THR A 99 8.18 1.73 -7.10
CA THR A 99 9.08 1.18 -8.11
C THR A 99 9.59 -0.21 -7.71
N ARG A 100 9.95 -0.44 -6.45
CA ARG A 100 10.35 -1.78 -5.96
C ARG A 100 9.20 -2.78 -6.12
N LEU A 101 7.99 -2.41 -5.68
CA LEU A 101 6.82 -3.27 -5.77
C LEU A 101 6.49 -3.63 -7.23
N ASN A 102 6.45 -2.64 -8.12
CA ASN A 102 6.18 -2.87 -9.54
C ASN A 102 7.23 -3.79 -10.19
N ARG A 103 8.50 -3.65 -9.82
CA ARG A 103 9.58 -4.50 -10.30
C ARG A 103 9.38 -5.96 -9.91
N GLU A 104 9.09 -6.23 -8.64
CA GLU A 104 8.88 -7.61 -8.18
C GLU A 104 7.61 -8.22 -8.78
N ILE A 105 6.52 -7.45 -8.87
CA ILE A 105 5.30 -7.90 -9.57
C ILE A 105 5.62 -8.25 -11.02
N SER A 106 6.32 -7.38 -11.73
CA SER A 106 6.67 -7.60 -13.14
C SER A 106 7.56 -8.83 -13.33
N ARG A 107 8.50 -9.09 -12.42
CA ARG A 107 9.32 -10.30 -12.43
C ARG A 107 8.47 -11.56 -12.20
N ILE A 108 7.57 -11.52 -11.22
CA ILE A 108 6.66 -12.63 -10.92
C ILE A 108 5.77 -12.94 -12.13
N MET A 109 5.24 -11.92 -12.81
CA MET A 109 4.43 -12.08 -14.03
C MET A 109 5.18 -12.76 -15.19
N GLN A 110 6.51 -12.72 -15.19
CA GLN A 110 7.33 -13.37 -16.23
C GLN A 110 7.60 -14.85 -15.94
N THR A 111 7.28 -15.35 -14.74
CA THR A 111 7.44 -16.76 -14.39
C THR A 111 6.49 -17.65 -15.21
N ALA A 112 6.91 -18.89 -15.48
CA ALA A 112 6.08 -19.86 -16.20
C ALA A 112 4.76 -20.14 -15.46
N GLU A 113 4.85 -20.29 -14.13
CA GLU A 113 3.71 -20.42 -13.22
C GLU A 113 2.71 -19.27 -13.40
N ALA A 114 3.20 -18.02 -13.43
CA ALA A 114 2.32 -16.87 -13.55
C ALA A 114 1.66 -16.73 -14.91
N ARG A 115 2.42 -17.00 -15.98
CA ARG A 115 1.86 -17.02 -17.34
C ARG A 115 0.81 -18.11 -17.50
N ALA A 116 1.03 -19.29 -16.94
CA ALA A 116 0.06 -20.38 -16.96
C ALA A 116 -1.23 -20.00 -16.21
N ALA A 117 -1.10 -19.36 -15.04
CA ALA A 117 -2.24 -18.91 -14.24
C ALA A 117 -3.09 -17.84 -14.98
N LEU A 118 -2.45 -16.91 -15.70
CA LEU A 118 -3.15 -15.90 -16.52
C LEU A 118 -3.80 -16.50 -17.77
N ALA A 119 -3.12 -17.44 -18.44
CA ALA A 119 -3.67 -18.14 -19.60
C ALA A 119 -4.96 -18.90 -19.25
N ALA A 120 -5.06 -19.42 -18.02
CA ALA A 120 -6.25 -20.12 -17.54
C ALA A 120 -7.52 -19.24 -17.48
N ILE A 121 -7.37 -17.91 -17.40
CA ILE A 121 -8.48 -16.96 -17.40
C ILE A 121 -8.58 -16.12 -18.69
N ALA A 122 -7.92 -16.57 -19.77
CA ALA A 122 -7.90 -15.90 -21.08
C ALA A 122 -7.54 -14.40 -20.99
N THR A 123 -6.70 -14.03 -20.03
CA THR A 123 -6.28 -12.63 -19.79
C THR A 123 -4.78 -12.51 -20.10
N GLU A 124 -4.40 -11.52 -20.90
CA GLU A 124 -2.99 -11.24 -21.17
C GLU A 124 -2.37 -10.39 -20.04
N ALA A 125 -1.10 -10.66 -19.73
CA ALA A 125 -0.38 -9.89 -18.73
C ALA A 125 -0.08 -8.48 -19.24
N VAL A 126 -0.78 -7.46 -18.73
CA VAL A 126 -0.37 -6.07 -18.93
C VAL A 126 0.61 -5.70 -17.83
N THR A 127 1.90 -5.73 -18.12
CA THR A 127 2.92 -5.13 -17.24
C THR A 127 3.20 -3.71 -17.73
N ALA A 128 2.69 -2.71 -17.00
CA ALA A 128 3.00 -1.30 -17.22
C ALA A 128 3.88 -0.77 -16.09
N SER A 129 4.79 0.14 -16.41
CA SER A 129 5.48 0.95 -15.39
C SER A 129 4.46 1.79 -14.60
N PRO A 130 4.79 2.23 -13.37
CA PRO A 130 3.92 3.12 -12.61
C PRO A 130 3.57 4.40 -13.38
N GLU A 131 4.51 4.93 -14.17
CA GLU A 131 4.33 6.11 -14.99
C GLU A 131 3.35 5.89 -16.15
N GLU A 132 3.48 4.77 -16.87
CA GLU A 132 2.57 4.40 -17.95
C GLU A 132 1.16 4.14 -17.41
N PHE A 133 1.05 3.46 -16.26
CA PHE A 133 -0.22 3.23 -15.60
C PHE A 133 -0.88 4.55 -15.17
N ALA A 134 -0.11 5.47 -14.58
CA ALA A 134 -0.60 6.80 -14.23
C ALA A 134 -1.03 7.60 -15.46
N ALA A 135 -0.30 7.49 -16.59
CA ALA A 135 -0.67 8.12 -17.84
C ALA A 135 -1.97 7.53 -18.43
N HIS A 136 -2.14 6.21 -18.36
CA HIS A 136 -3.36 5.53 -18.77
C HIS A 136 -4.56 6.00 -17.96
N GLN A 137 -4.46 6.00 -16.63
CA GLN A 137 -5.52 6.50 -15.76
C GLN A 137 -5.86 7.98 -15.99
N ARG A 138 -4.89 8.83 -16.37
CA ARG A 138 -5.18 10.22 -16.74
C ARG A 138 -6.03 10.29 -18.00
N ARG A 139 -5.61 9.58 -19.07
CA ARG A 139 -6.35 9.52 -20.33
C ARG A 139 -7.77 8.97 -20.15
N ASP A 140 -7.92 7.93 -19.35
CA ASP A 140 -9.23 7.34 -19.07
C ASP A 140 -10.12 8.30 -18.30
N ARG A 141 -9.60 8.95 -17.25
CA ARG A 141 -10.37 9.96 -16.50
C ARG A 141 -10.80 11.13 -17.38
N GLU A 142 -9.95 11.57 -18.31
CA GLU A 142 -10.31 12.62 -19.26
C GLU A 142 -11.41 12.15 -20.22
N ARG A 143 -11.21 10.99 -20.86
CA ARG A 143 -12.16 10.41 -21.83
C ARG A 143 -13.51 10.12 -21.20
N PHE A 144 -13.53 9.34 -20.12
CA PHE A 144 -14.78 8.95 -19.46
C PHE A 144 -15.40 10.13 -18.72
N GLY A 145 -14.60 11.05 -18.18
CA GLY A 145 -15.11 12.28 -17.58
C GLY A 145 -15.82 13.18 -18.60
N ALA A 146 -15.34 13.24 -19.85
CA ALA A 146 -16.04 13.94 -20.93
C ALA A 146 -17.40 13.27 -21.24
N VAL A 147 -17.42 11.94 -21.40
CA VAL A 147 -18.66 11.18 -21.65
C VAL A 147 -19.68 11.37 -20.54
N VAL A 148 -19.27 11.32 -19.27
CA VAL A 148 -20.17 11.51 -18.12
C VAL A 148 -20.81 12.90 -18.13
N ARG A 149 -20.02 13.95 -18.45
CA ARG A 149 -20.54 15.33 -18.54
C ARG A 149 -21.48 15.52 -19.71
N GLU A 150 -21.10 15.01 -20.89
CA GLU A 150 -21.89 15.11 -22.12
C GLU A 150 -23.23 14.36 -22.00
N ALA A 151 -23.21 13.16 -21.41
CA ALA A 151 -24.38 12.33 -21.22
C ALA A 151 -25.18 12.67 -19.94
N ASN A 152 -24.75 13.66 -19.14
CA ASN A 152 -25.36 14.04 -17.86
C ASN A 152 -25.60 12.83 -16.92
N ILE A 153 -24.62 11.92 -16.86
CA ILE A 153 -24.68 10.72 -16.02
C ILE A 153 -24.36 11.12 -14.58
N ARG A 154 -25.18 10.63 -13.63
CA ARG A 154 -24.96 10.84 -12.18
C ARG A 154 -24.79 9.49 -11.50
N ALA A 155 -23.84 9.42 -10.56
CA ALA A 155 -23.83 8.35 -9.58
C ALA A 155 -25.02 8.55 -8.63
N ASP A 156 -25.65 7.45 -8.24
CA ASP A 156 -26.72 7.38 -7.25
C ASP A 156 -26.25 7.69 -5.82
#